data_AF-A0A0A0MPX3-F1
#
_entry.id   AF-A0A0A0MPX3-F1
#
_cell.length_a   1.000
_cell.length_b   1.000
_cell.length_c   1.000
_cell.angle_alpha   90.00
_cell.angle_beta   90.00
_cell.angle_gamma   90.00
#
_symmetry.space_group_name_H-M   'P 1'
#
loop_
_entity.id
_entity.type
_entity.pdbx_description
1 polymer ?
#
loop_
_entity_poly.entity_id
_entity_poly.type
_entity_poly.pdbx_seq_one_letter_code
_entity_poly.pdbx_strand_id
1 'polypeptide(L)'
;MNGTEGPNFYVPFSNKTGVVRSPFEYPQYYLAEPWQFSMLAAYMFLLIVLGFPINFLTLYVTVQHKKLRTPLNYILLNLAVADLFMVFGGFTTTLYTSLHGYFVFGPTGCNLEGFFATLGGEIALWSLVVLAIERYVVVCKPMSNFRFGENHAIMGVAFTWVMALACAAPPLVGWSRYIPEGMQCSCGIDYYTLKPEVNNESFVIYMFVVHFTIPMIVIFFCYGQLVFTVKEAAAQQQESATTQKAEKEVTRMVIIMVIAFLICWVPYASVAFYIFTHQGSNFGPIFMTLPAFFAKSSSIYNPVIYIMMNKQFRNCMLTTLCCGKNPLGDDEASTTASKTETSQVAPA
;
A
#
# COMPACT_ATOMS: atom_id res chain seq x y z
N MET A 1 27.16 22.84 -5.03
CA MET A 1 26.28 21.66 -5.13
C MET A 1 24.84 22.10 -4.87
N ASN A 2 23.87 21.54 -5.60
CA ASN A 2 22.46 21.91 -5.47
C ASN A 2 21.85 21.38 -4.16
N GLY A 3 22.18 20.14 -3.78
CA GLY A 3 21.96 19.60 -2.43
C GLY A 3 23.23 19.51 -1.60
N THR A 4 23.08 19.02 -0.38
CA THR A 4 24.16 18.83 0.59
C THR A 4 24.17 17.38 1.05
N GLU A 5 25.19 16.64 0.63
CA GLU A 5 25.40 15.25 1.00
C GLU A 5 26.24 15.16 2.29
N GLY A 6 25.78 14.36 3.24
CA GLY A 6 26.54 13.95 4.42
C GLY A 6 26.77 12.44 4.42
N PRO A 7 27.52 11.89 5.39
CA PRO A 7 27.83 10.47 5.44
C PRO A 7 26.59 9.56 5.42
N ASN A 8 25.50 10.02 6.06
CA ASN A 8 24.28 9.25 6.31
C ASN A 8 22.99 9.90 5.75
N PHE A 9 23.08 11.00 5.03
CA PHE A 9 21.90 11.75 4.57
C PHE A 9 22.19 12.56 3.31
N TYR A 10 21.11 13.01 2.65
CA TYR A 10 21.17 14.02 1.59
C TYR A 10 20.08 15.08 1.85
N VAL A 11 20.50 16.32 2.08
CA VAL A 11 19.56 17.45 2.23
C VAL A 11 19.35 18.10 0.85
N PRO A 12 18.10 18.20 0.34
CA PRO A 12 17.79 18.84 -0.94
C PRO A 12 17.81 20.39 -0.81
N PHE A 13 18.94 20.90 -0.31
CA PHE A 13 19.20 22.32 -0.11
C PHE A 13 20.70 22.59 -0.16
N SER A 14 21.10 23.70 -0.78
CA SER A 14 22.50 24.06 -0.96
C SER A 14 23.11 24.64 0.32
N ASN A 15 24.27 24.14 0.75
CA ASN A 15 24.98 24.69 1.91
C ASN A 15 25.84 25.93 1.60
N LYS A 16 25.53 26.70 0.53
CA LYS A 16 26.30 27.90 0.17
C LYS A 16 26.31 28.97 1.28
N THR A 17 25.25 29.06 2.07
CA THR A 17 25.11 29.98 3.21
C THR A 17 25.66 29.42 4.52
N GLY A 18 26.08 28.15 4.56
CA GLY A 18 26.55 27.50 5.77
C GLY A 18 25.46 27.15 6.79
N VAL A 19 24.17 27.18 6.40
CA VAL A 19 23.03 26.93 7.31
C VAL A 19 22.61 25.46 7.40
N VAL A 20 23.01 24.62 6.44
CA VAL A 20 22.56 23.22 6.37
C VAL A 20 23.18 22.41 7.50
N ARG A 21 22.37 21.60 8.18
CA ARG A 21 22.78 20.75 9.31
C ARG A 21 22.20 19.35 9.16
N SER A 22 22.83 18.38 9.82
CA SER A 22 22.37 17.00 9.82
C SER A 22 20.90 16.90 10.24
N PRO A 23 20.04 16.21 9.47
CA PRO A 23 18.66 15.93 9.85
C PRO A 23 18.56 14.94 11.02
N PHE A 24 19.68 14.42 11.52
CA PHE A 24 19.74 13.58 12.72
C PHE A 24 20.13 14.35 13.99
N GLU A 25 20.53 15.62 13.87
CA GLU A 25 21.09 16.39 14.99
C GLU A 25 20.37 17.72 15.20
N TYR A 26 19.91 18.38 14.12
CA TYR A 26 19.36 19.73 14.19
C TYR A 26 18.04 19.86 13.43
N PRO A 27 17.11 20.72 13.89
CA PRO A 27 15.88 21.04 13.17
C PRO A 27 16.12 21.58 11.76
N GLN A 28 15.24 21.21 10.84
CA GLN A 28 15.34 21.51 9.42
C GLN A 28 14.46 22.71 9.00
N TYR A 29 14.17 23.63 9.93
CA TYR A 29 13.33 24.81 9.69
C TYR A 29 13.89 25.81 8.68
N TYR A 30 15.13 25.63 8.22
CA TYR A 30 15.68 26.38 7.10
C TYR A 30 15.23 25.84 5.73
N LEU A 31 14.67 24.63 5.68
CA LEU A 31 14.10 24.02 4.46
C LEU A 31 12.70 24.52 4.14
N ALA A 32 11.94 24.85 5.19
CA ALA A 32 10.50 25.12 5.13
C ALA A 32 10.08 25.82 6.42
N GLU A 33 8.98 26.57 6.36
CA GLU A 33 8.51 27.34 7.51
C GLU A 33 8.05 26.41 8.65
N PRO A 34 8.28 26.73 9.94
CA PRO A 34 7.93 25.85 11.06
C PRO A 34 6.47 25.38 11.08
N TRP A 35 5.52 26.21 10.63
CA TRP A 35 4.11 25.81 10.58
C TRP A 35 3.84 24.70 9.54
N GLN A 36 4.68 24.56 8.50
CA GLN A 36 4.58 23.48 7.53
C GLN A 36 4.94 22.13 8.18
N PHE A 37 5.89 22.11 9.11
CA PHE A 37 6.18 20.93 9.93
C PHE A 37 5.02 20.59 10.87
N SER A 38 4.41 21.61 11.50
CA SER A 38 3.19 21.42 12.29
C SER A 38 2.02 20.87 11.46
N MET A 39 1.92 21.26 10.19
CA MET A 39 0.93 20.72 9.26
C MET A 39 1.20 19.23 8.95
N LEU A 40 2.46 18.84 8.72
CA LEU A 40 2.83 17.42 8.56
C LEU A 40 2.53 16.62 9.83
N ALA A 41 2.84 17.16 11.00
CA ALA A 41 2.52 16.52 12.27
C ALA A 41 1.01 16.34 12.45
N ALA A 42 0.20 17.37 12.17
CA ALA A 42 -1.26 17.28 12.25
C ALA A 42 -1.82 16.23 11.26
N TYR A 43 -1.26 16.16 10.05
CA TYR A 43 -1.61 15.14 9.06
C TYR A 43 -1.28 13.73 9.54
N MET A 44 -0.06 13.49 10.05
CA MET A 44 0.33 12.18 10.58
C MET A 44 -0.52 11.78 11.79
N PHE A 45 -0.84 12.74 12.67
CA PHE A 45 -1.76 12.50 13.78
C PHE A 45 -3.14 12.06 13.31
N LEU A 46 -3.70 12.72 12.29
CA LEU A 46 -4.95 12.30 11.66
C LEU A 46 -4.84 10.89 11.08
N LEU A 47 -3.74 10.57 10.40
CA LEU A 47 -3.52 9.23 9.84
C LEU A 47 -3.49 8.15 10.92
N ILE A 48 -2.87 8.41 12.07
CA ILE A 48 -2.82 7.48 13.20
C ILE A 48 -4.21 7.30 13.82
N VAL A 49 -4.91 8.41 14.10
CA VAL A 49 -6.24 8.40 14.75
C VAL A 49 -7.30 7.71 13.90
N LEU A 50 -7.21 7.80 12.57
CA LEU A 50 -8.14 7.13 11.66
C LEU A 50 -7.66 5.72 11.27
N GLY A 51 -6.37 5.56 10.97
CA GLY A 51 -5.78 4.32 10.50
C GLY A 51 -5.84 3.22 11.56
N PHE A 52 -5.55 3.53 12.83
CA PHE A 52 -5.58 2.51 13.88
C PHE A 52 -6.99 1.90 14.06
N PRO A 53 -8.06 2.67 14.34
CA PRO A 53 -9.39 2.09 14.56
C PRO A 53 -9.92 1.34 13.34
N ILE A 54 -9.75 1.87 12.13
CA ILE A 54 -10.26 1.24 10.91
C ILE A 54 -9.60 -0.12 10.67
N ASN A 55 -8.27 -0.19 10.77
CA ASN A 55 -7.54 -1.45 10.57
C ASN A 55 -7.76 -2.43 11.72
N PHE A 56 -7.75 -1.96 12.97
CA PHE A 56 -8.03 -2.80 14.12
C PHE A 56 -9.45 -3.40 14.06
N LEU A 57 -10.45 -2.60 13.71
CA LEU A 57 -11.82 -3.08 13.56
C LEU A 57 -11.95 -4.06 12.40
N THR A 58 -11.22 -3.83 11.30
CA THR A 58 -11.18 -4.75 10.16
C THR A 58 -10.63 -6.12 10.56
N LEU A 59 -9.52 -6.11 11.30
CA LEU A 59 -8.92 -7.32 11.89
C LEU A 59 -9.91 -8.02 12.84
N TYR A 60 -10.47 -7.27 13.80
CA TYR A 60 -11.36 -7.80 14.82
C TYR A 60 -12.62 -8.44 14.23
N VAL A 61 -13.31 -7.76 13.31
CA VAL A 61 -14.53 -8.27 12.66
C VAL A 61 -14.26 -9.56 11.88
N THR A 62 -13.15 -9.62 11.15
CA THR A 62 -12.78 -10.82 10.37
C THR A 62 -12.51 -12.02 11.27
N VAL A 63 -11.86 -11.81 12.42
CA VAL A 63 -11.57 -12.88 13.38
C VAL A 63 -12.85 -13.38 14.06
N GLN A 64 -13.74 -12.46 14.47
CA GLN A 64 -15.00 -12.76 15.15
C GLN A 64 -15.99 -13.51 14.27
N HIS A 65 -16.16 -13.10 13.01
CA HIS A 65 -17.15 -13.68 12.11
C HIS A 65 -16.56 -14.81 11.26
N LYS A 66 -16.83 -16.07 11.64
CA LYS A 66 -16.38 -17.26 10.88
C LYS A 66 -16.77 -17.22 9.39
N LYS A 67 -17.91 -16.60 9.05
CA LYS A 67 -18.40 -16.44 7.67
C LYS A 67 -17.44 -15.61 6.79
N LEU A 68 -16.59 -14.79 7.40
CA LEU A 68 -15.59 -13.99 6.72
C LEU A 68 -14.28 -14.75 6.49
N ARG A 69 -14.15 -16.04 6.78
CA ARG A 69 -12.91 -16.80 6.53
C ARG A 69 -12.86 -17.34 5.10
N THR A 70 -12.95 -16.45 4.12
CA THR A 70 -12.79 -16.77 2.69
C THR A 70 -11.43 -16.28 2.21
N PRO A 71 -10.85 -16.89 1.15
CA PRO A 71 -9.57 -16.47 0.58
C PRO A 71 -9.38 -14.96 0.39
N LEU A 72 -10.41 -14.27 -0.10
CA LEU A 72 -10.43 -12.82 -0.27
C LEU A 72 -10.19 -12.09 1.06
N ASN A 73 -10.86 -12.54 2.12
CA ASN A 73 -10.80 -11.89 3.42
C ASN A 73 -9.49 -12.19 4.17
N TYR A 74 -8.74 -13.26 3.82
CA TYR A 74 -7.37 -13.45 4.32
C TYR A 74 -6.44 -12.33 3.83
N ILE A 75 -6.61 -11.87 2.58
CA ILE A 75 -5.84 -10.75 2.03
C ILE A 75 -6.24 -9.42 2.69
N LEU A 76 -7.52 -9.23 3.01
CA LEU A 76 -7.97 -8.06 3.79
C LEU A 76 -7.40 -8.05 5.20
N LEU A 77 -7.36 -9.21 5.85
CA LEU A 77 -6.73 -9.37 7.16
C LEU A 77 -5.23 -9.05 7.08
N ASN A 78 -4.56 -9.56 6.06
CA ASN A 78 -3.14 -9.31 5.81
C ASN A 78 -2.84 -7.81 5.65
N LEU A 79 -3.66 -7.11 4.89
CA LEU A 79 -3.54 -5.68 4.69
C LEU A 79 -3.79 -4.88 5.97
N ALA A 80 -4.82 -5.24 6.74
CA ALA A 80 -5.07 -4.61 8.03
C ALA A 80 -3.91 -4.79 9.01
N VAL A 81 -3.24 -5.95 9.00
CA VAL A 81 -2.03 -6.18 9.81
C VAL A 81 -0.88 -5.30 9.31
N ALA A 82 -0.64 -5.23 8.00
CA ALA A 82 0.40 -4.39 7.41
C ALA A 82 0.20 -2.90 7.71
N ASP A 83 -1.04 -2.42 7.60
CA ASP A 83 -1.39 -1.03 7.90
C ASP A 83 -1.23 -0.72 9.40
N LEU A 84 -1.49 -1.67 10.30
CA LEU A 84 -1.18 -1.51 11.73
C LEU A 84 0.34 -1.41 11.99
N PHE A 85 1.17 -2.16 11.26
CA PHE A 85 2.61 -2.01 11.32
C PHE A 85 3.08 -0.63 10.84
N MET A 86 2.49 -0.09 9.77
CA MET A 86 2.77 1.27 9.33
C MET A 86 2.38 2.29 10.41
N VAL A 87 1.19 2.16 10.99
CA VAL A 87 0.67 3.10 12.00
C VAL A 87 1.54 3.09 13.26
N PHE A 88 1.84 1.91 13.83
CA PHE A 88 2.58 1.83 15.08
C PHE A 88 4.09 1.94 14.92
N GLY A 89 4.65 1.33 13.88
CA GLY A 89 6.08 1.26 13.65
C GLY A 89 6.63 2.47 12.91
N GLY A 90 5.93 2.94 11.88
CA GLY A 90 6.37 4.05 11.03
C GLY A 90 5.82 5.40 11.47
N PHE A 91 4.50 5.56 11.44
CA PHE A 91 3.84 6.86 11.55
C PHE A 91 4.03 7.54 12.90
N THR A 92 4.17 6.76 13.99
CA THR A 92 4.53 7.29 15.30
C THR A 92 5.87 8.03 15.27
N THR A 93 6.85 7.46 14.56
CA THR A 93 8.15 8.09 14.34
C THR A 93 7.99 9.32 13.45
N THR A 94 7.32 9.22 12.30
CA THR A 94 7.10 10.36 11.39
C THR A 94 6.37 11.52 12.07
N LEU A 95 5.40 11.24 12.95
CA LEU A 95 4.71 12.24 13.76
C LEU A 95 5.70 12.94 14.68
N TYR A 96 6.48 12.16 15.44
CA TYR A 96 7.43 12.71 16.39
C TYR A 96 8.53 13.54 15.70
N THR A 97 9.05 13.09 14.56
CA THR A 97 10.04 13.83 13.79
C THR A 97 9.47 15.11 13.18
N SER A 98 8.22 15.08 12.72
CA SER A 98 7.53 16.28 12.22
C SER A 98 7.27 17.31 13.33
N LEU A 99 6.99 16.87 14.56
CA LEU A 99 6.84 17.77 15.72
C LEU A 99 8.14 18.48 16.10
N HIS A 100 9.30 17.87 15.82
CA HIS A 100 10.61 18.42 16.19
C HIS A 100 11.36 19.06 15.01
N GLY A 101 10.93 18.77 13.77
CA GLY A 101 11.54 19.26 12.54
C GLY A 101 12.79 18.49 12.09
N TYR A 102 13.09 17.33 12.69
CA TYR A 102 14.23 16.47 12.35
C TYR A 102 14.10 15.07 12.98
N PHE A 103 14.96 14.12 12.60
CA PHE A 103 15.03 12.76 13.15
C PHE A 103 15.74 12.73 14.51
N VAL A 104 15.01 13.04 15.58
CA VAL A 104 15.52 13.03 16.98
C VAL A 104 16.10 11.67 17.39
N PHE A 105 15.51 10.57 16.91
CA PHE A 105 15.99 9.21 17.19
C PHE A 105 17.15 8.77 16.28
N GLY A 106 17.75 9.71 15.55
CA GLY A 106 18.86 9.47 14.64
C GLY A 106 18.53 8.46 13.53
N PRO A 107 19.55 7.76 13.02
CA PRO A 107 19.38 6.74 11.99
C PRO A 107 18.45 5.59 12.39
N THR A 108 18.38 5.25 13.68
CA THR A 108 17.47 4.18 14.16
C THR A 108 16.01 4.55 13.94
N GLY A 109 15.62 5.80 14.24
CA GLY A 109 14.28 6.29 13.93
C GLY A 109 13.99 6.27 12.44
N CYS A 110 14.98 6.67 11.63
CA CYS A 110 14.87 6.64 10.16
C CYS A 110 14.68 5.22 9.62
N ASN A 111 15.41 4.25 10.17
CA ASN A 111 15.27 2.85 9.82
C ASN A 111 13.90 2.31 10.21
N LEU A 112 13.39 2.62 11.40
CA LEU A 112 12.03 2.21 11.81
C LEU A 112 10.98 2.80 10.87
N GLU A 113 11.08 4.10 10.61
CA GLU A 113 10.13 4.82 9.77
C GLU A 113 10.11 4.27 8.33
N GLY A 114 11.27 4.21 7.69
CA GLY A 114 11.41 3.72 6.32
C GLY A 114 11.10 2.23 6.19
N PHE A 115 11.53 1.39 7.14
CA PHE A 115 11.26 -0.04 7.12
C PHE A 115 9.76 -0.34 7.20
N PHE A 116 9.05 0.22 8.18
CA PHE A 116 7.63 -0.08 8.34
C PHE A 116 6.78 0.54 7.24
N ALA A 117 7.14 1.73 6.74
CA ALA A 117 6.49 2.33 5.59
C ALA A 117 6.66 1.47 4.33
N THR A 118 7.89 0.99 4.07
CA THR A 118 8.21 0.13 2.92
C THR A 118 7.55 -1.24 3.05
N LEU A 119 7.66 -1.88 4.22
CA LEU A 119 7.06 -3.19 4.49
C LEU A 119 5.55 -3.15 4.27
N GLY A 120 4.86 -2.14 4.81
CA GLY A 120 3.42 -2.02 4.65
C GLY A 120 3.00 -1.75 3.20
N GLY A 121 3.68 -0.83 2.52
CA GLY A 121 3.45 -0.54 1.10
C GLY A 121 3.65 -1.76 0.20
N GLU A 122 4.72 -2.52 0.44
CA GLU A 122 5.01 -3.74 -0.31
C GLU A 122 4.03 -4.87 -0.02
N ILE A 123 3.65 -5.10 1.25
CA ILE A 123 2.61 -6.10 1.57
C ILE A 123 1.31 -5.74 0.85
N ALA A 124 0.95 -4.44 0.80
CA ALA A 124 -0.22 -3.99 0.07
C ALA A 124 -0.11 -4.26 -1.44
N LEU A 125 1.03 -3.95 -2.06
CA LEU A 125 1.26 -4.22 -3.48
C LEU A 125 1.17 -5.71 -3.80
N TRP A 126 1.89 -6.56 -3.08
CA TRP A 126 1.87 -8.00 -3.34
C TRP A 126 0.52 -8.63 -3.00
N SER A 127 -0.23 -8.07 -2.05
CA SER A 127 -1.62 -8.44 -1.80
C SER A 127 -2.53 -8.16 -3.00
N LEU A 128 -2.32 -7.04 -3.70
CA LEU A 128 -3.05 -6.73 -4.94
C LEU A 128 -2.70 -7.71 -6.07
N VAL A 129 -1.43 -8.13 -6.17
CA VAL A 129 -1.00 -9.16 -7.13
C VAL A 129 -1.70 -10.49 -6.85
N VAL A 130 -1.68 -10.96 -5.59
CA VAL A 130 -2.34 -12.21 -5.19
C VAL A 130 -3.84 -12.14 -5.47
N LEU A 131 -4.48 -11.02 -5.17
CA LEU A 131 -5.90 -10.82 -5.47
C LEU A 131 -6.17 -10.82 -6.98
N ALA A 132 -5.33 -10.18 -7.79
CA ALA A 132 -5.50 -10.17 -9.25
C ALA A 132 -5.41 -11.59 -9.83
N ILE A 133 -4.47 -12.40 -9.34
CA ILE A 133 -4.31 -13.81 -9.74
C ILE A 133 -5.51 -14.64 -9.28
N GLU A 134 -5.94 -14.50 -8.03
CA GLU A 134 -7.12 -15.21 -7.50
C GLU A 134 -8.35 -14.91 -8.35
N ARG A 135 -8.62 -13.63 -8.64
CA ARG A 135 -9.75 -13.21 -9.46
C ARG A 135 -9.68 -13.77 -10.86
N TYR A 136 -8.51 -13.72 -11.49
CA TYR A 136 -8.28 -14.31 -12.80
C TYR A 136 -8.58 -15.81 -12.79
N VAL A 137 -8.04 -16.57 -11.83
CA VAL A 137 -8.21 -18.02 -11.76
C VAL A 137 -9.66 -18.42 -11.47
N VAL A 138 -10.33 -17.73 -10.56
CA VAL A 138 -11.72 -18.06 -10.15
C VAL A 138 -12.74 -17.71 -11.23
N VAL A 139 -12.54 -16.59 -11.93
CA VAL A 139 -13.52 -16.10 -12.92
C VAL A 139 -13.22 -16.62 -14.32
N CYS A 140 -11.97 -16.56 -14.77
CA CYS A 140 -11.60 -17.00 -16.12
C CYS A 140 -11.40 -18.51 -16.22
N LYS A 141 -11.27 -19.20 -15.07
CA LYS A 141 -11.14 -20.67 -14.97
C LYS A 141 -10.23 -21.29 -16.03
N PRO A 142 -8.95 -20.90 -16.10
CA PRO A 142 -8.00 -21.51 -17.03
C PRO A 142 -7.78 -23.00 -16.78
N MET A 143 -8.23 -23.53 -15.63
CA MET A 143 -8.18 -24.93 -15.23
C MET A 143 -9.59 -25.39 -14.82
N SER A 144 -10.07 -26.49 -15.40
CA SER A 144 -11.47 -26.94 -15.24
C SER A 144 -11.86 -27.39 -13.82
N ASN A 145 -10.92 -27.93 -13.05
CA ASN A 145 -11.17 -28.54 -11.73
C ASN A 145 -10.43 -27.87 -10.57
N PHE A 146 -9.82 -26.70 -10.80
CA PHE A 146 -9.10 -25.99 -9.74
C PHE A 146 -10.04 -25.18 -8.86
N ARG A 147 -9.88 -25.29 -7.53
CA ARG A 147 -10.60 -24.48 -6.55
C ARG A 147 -9.63 -23.77 -5.64
N PHE A 148 -9.70 -22.44 -5.61
CA PHE A 148 -8.91 -21.63 -4.71
C PHE A 148 -9.41 -21.79 -3.27
N GLY A 149 -8.78 -22.69 -2.51
CA GLY A 149 -9.05 -22.96 -1.10
C GLY A 149 -8.21 -22.12 -0.13
N GLU A 150 -8.40 -22.36 1.18
CA GLU A 150 -7.68 -21.67 2.26
C GLU A 150 -6.16 -21.86 2.19
N ASN A 151 -5.68 -23.05 1.81
CA ASN A 151 -4.24 -23.31 1.68
C ASN A 151 -3.58 -22.35 0.67
N HIS A 152 -4.24 -22.11 -0.47
CA HIS A 152 -3.73 -21.18 -1.48
C HIS A 152 -3.75 -19.73 -0.96
N ALA A 153 -4.76 -19.36 -0.16
CA ALA A 153 -4.83 -18.04 0.47
C ALA A 153 -3.69 -17.82 1.46
N ILE A 154 -3.41 -18.81 2.33
CA ILE A 154 -2.30 -18.76 3.29
C ILE A 154 -0.95 -18.70 2.56
N MET A 155 -0.78 -19.48 1.49
CA MET A 155 0.41 -19.39 0.64
C MET A 155 0.56 -17.99 0.02
N GLY A 156 -0.54 -17.41 -0.45
CA GLY A 156 -0.57 -16.04 -0.97
C GLY A 156 -0.14 -15.02 0.08
N VAL A 157 -0.68 -15.12 1.30
CA VAL A 157 -0.28 -14.26 2.42
C VAL A 157 1.22 -14.42 2.71
N ALA A 158 1.72 -15.64 2.91
CA ALA A 158 3.14 -15.89 3.15
C ALA A 158 4.02 -15.32 2.04
N PHE A 159 3.61 -15.47 0.77
CA PHE A 159 4.30 -14.89 -0.38
C PHE A 159 4.39 -13.36 -0.29
N THR A 160 3.31 -12.67 0.07
CA THR A 160 3.36 -11.20 0.23
C THR A 160 4.38 -10.75 1.26
N TRP A 161 4.53 -11.48 2.36
CA TRP A 161 5.50 -11.16 3.42
C TRP A 161 6.92 -11.42 2.96
N VAL A 162 7.17 -12.53 2.26
CA VAL A 162 8.48 -12.84 1.67
C VAL A 162 8.89 -11.74 0.71
N MET A 163 8.01 -11.34 -0.21
CA MET A 163 8.33 -10.30 -1.19
C MET A 163 8.50 -8.94 -0.50
N ALA A 164 7.64 -8.59 0.45
CA ALA A 164 7.77 -7.32 1.16
C ALA A 164 9.06 -7.23 1.97
N LEU A 165 9.45 -8.30 2.66
CA LEU A 165 10.74 -8.36 3.35
C LEU A 165 11.92 -8.37 2.39
N ALA A 166 11.79 -8.96 1.21
CA ALA A 166 12.83 -8.92 0.17
C ALA A 166 13.16 -7.50 -0.29
N CYS A 167 12.24 -6.54 -0.15
CA CYS A 167 12.50 -5.12 -0.40
C CYS A 167 12.76 -4.31 0.88
N ALA A 168 12.00 -4.54 1.96
CA ALA A 168 12.10 -3.71 3.16
C ALA A 168 13.36 -4.02 4.00
N ALA A 169 13.81 -5.27 4.03
CA ALA A 169 14.91 -5.71 4.89
C ALA A 169 16.32 -5.38 4.36
N PRO A 170 16.64 -5.50 3.05
CA PRO A 170 18.01 -5.28 2.56
C PRO A 170 18.66 -3.93 2.94
N PRO A 171 17.93 -2.79 2.96
CA PRO A 171 18.48 -1.51 3.41
C PRO A 171 18.95 -1.50 4.88
N LEU A 172 18.48 -2.45 5.71
CA LEU A 172 18.92 -2.61 7.09
C LEU A 172 20.20 -3.46 7.22
N VAL A 173 20.54 -4.25 6.20
CA VAL A 173 21.62 -5.24 6.24
C VAL A 173 22.72 -4.97 5.18
N GLY A 174 22.79 -3.74 4.68
CA GLY A 174 23.91 -3.25 3.88
C GLY A 174 23.70 -3.24 2.37
N TRP A 175 22.49 -3.55 1.87
CA TRP A 175 22.14 -3.34 0.46
C TRP A 175 21.13 -2.21 0.34
N SER A 176 21.62 -1.05 -0.11
CA SER A 176 21.00 0.27 0.09
C SER A 176 20.95 0.68 1.56
N ARG A 177 20.17 1.73 1.85
CA ARG A 177 19.92 2.28 3.18
C ARG A 177 18.66 3.15 3.18
N TYR A 178 18.07 3.32 4.36
CA TYR A 178 17.04 4.33 4.58
C TYR A 178 17.67 5.69 4.89
N ILE A 179 17.26 6.74 4.18
CA ILE A 179 17.71 8.11 4.41
C ILE A 179 16.54 9.10 4.47
N PRO A 180 16.66 10.22 5.20
CA PRO A 180 15.60 11.21 5.27
C PRO A 180 15.31 11.87 3.92
N GLU A 181 14.03 12.01 3.59
CA GLU A 181 13.55 12.53 2.30
C GLU A 181 12.72 13.81 2.46
N GLY A 182 12.71 14.64 1.41
CA GLY A 182 11.93 15.87 1.36
C GLY A 182 12.30 16.89 2.45
N MET A 183 11.34 17.30 3.28
CA MET A 183 11.54 18.12 4.49
C MET A 183 12.30 17.40 5.62
N GLN A 184 12.76 16.17 5.36
CA GLN A 184 13.58 15.35 6.26
C GLN A 184 12.80 14.86 7.50
N CYS A 185 11.49 14.67 7.36
CA CYS A 185 10.61 14.11 8.40
C CYS A 185 10.14 12.67 8.09
N SER A 186 10.32 12.22 6.85
CA SER A 186 10.08 10.84 6.38
C SER A 186 11.41 10.24 5.95
N CYS A 187 11.52 8.92 5.93
CA CYS A 187 12.65 8.18 5.41
C CYS A 187 12.23 7.25 4.28
N GLY A 188 13.07 7.19 3.26
CA GLY A 188 12.87 6.37 2.08
C GLY A 188 14.17 5.68 1.66
N ILE A 189 14.07 4.87 0.61
CA ILE A 189 15.23 4.25 -0.03
C ILE A 189 16.16 5.33 -0.59
N ASP A 190 17.47 5.09 -0.58
CA ASP A 190 18.45 6.05 -1.11
C ASP A 190 18.49 6.09 -2.64
N TYR A 191 17.57 6.88 -3.23
CA TYR A 191 17.61 7.29 -4.64
C TYR A 191 18.36 8.62 -4.85
N TYR A 192 18.85 9.26 -3.78
CA TYR A 192 19.53 10.56 -3.85
C TYR A 192 21.01 10.45 -4.19
N THR A 193 21.71 9.42 -3.68
CA THR A 193 23.16 9.30 -3.78
C THR A 193 23.59 7.99 -4.45
N LEU A 194 24.65 8.05 -5.26
CA LEU A 194 25.35 6.86 -5.74
C LEU A 194 26.43 6.51 -4.73
N LYS A 195 26.06 5.71 -3.72
CA LYS A 195 27.00 5.23 -2.71
C LYS A 195 27.40 3.78 -3.00
N PRO A 196 28.58 3.53 -3.61
CA PRO A 196 28.99 2.18 -4.00
C PRO A 196 29.21 1.25 -2.80
N GLU A 197 29.55 1.82 -1.63
CA GLU A 197 29.75 1.08 -0.37
C GLU A 197 28.53 0.23 0.03
N VAL A 198 27.32 0.68 -0.32
CA VAL A 198 26.05 0.01 -0.03
C VAL A 198 25.27 -0.36 -1.30
N ASN A 199 25.85 -0.15 -2.49
CA ASN A 199 25.28 -0.51 -3.78
C ASN A 199 23.87 0.07 -4.06
N ASN A 200 23.64 1.35 -3.72
CA ASN A 200 22.34 2.03 -3.90
C ASN A 200 21.75 1.85 -5.31
N GLU A 201 22.57 2.04 -6.35
CA GLU A 201 22.12 1.97 -7.75
C GLU A 201 21.46 0.63 -8.08
N SER A 202 22.13 -0.47 -7.72
CA SER A 202 21.61 -1.82 -7.97
C SER A 202 20.31 -2.09 -7.23
N PHE A 203 20.18 -1.59 -6.00
CA PHE A 203 18.98 -1.79 -5.20
C PHE A 203 17.79 -0.98 -5.72
N VAL A 204 18.02 0.27 -6.14
CA VAL A 204 16.96 1.10 -6.72
C VAL A 204 16.44 0.48 -8.01
N ILE A 205 17.33 -0.02 -8.89
CA ILE A 205 16.92 -0.75 -10.10
C ILE A 205 16.12 -2.01 -9.73
N TYR A 206 16.60 -2.79 -8.76
CA TYR A 206 15.90 -3.97 -8.26
C TYR A 206 14.48 -3.64 -7.77
N MET A 207 14.33 -2.59 -6.95
CA MET A 207 13.04 -2.15 -6.43
C MET A 207 12.10 -1.74 -7.57
N PHE A 208 12.53 -0.89 -8.51
CA PHE A 208 11.67 -0.44 -9.61
C PHE A 208 11.26 -1.56 -10.57
N VAL A 209 12.13 -2.56 -10.78
CA VAL A 209 11.82 -3.68 -11.67
C VAL A 209 10.95 -4.73 -10.96
N VAL A 210 11.43 -5.25 -9.83
CA VAL A 210 10.82 -6.39 -9.13
C VAL A 210 9.64 -5.98 -8.27
N HIS A 211 9.73 -4.83 -7.62
CA HIS A 211 8.76 -4.34 -6.63
C HIS A 211 7.86 -3.22 -7.16
N PHE A 212 7.87 -2.97 -8.47
CA PHE A 212 6.94 -2.01 -9.08
C PHE A 212 6.51 -2.47 -10.47
N THR A 213 7.44 -2.60 -11.40
CA THR A 213 7.13 -2.90 -12.81
C THR A 213 6.50 -4.28 -12.99
N ILE A 214 7.10 -5.33 -12.42
CA ILE A 214 6.56 -6.70 -12.51
C ILE A 214 5.16 -6.80 -11.89
N PRO A 215 4.94 -6.36 -10.62
CA PRO A 215 3.61 -6.32 -10.02
C PRO A 215 2.57 -5.59 -10.88
N MET A 216 2.92 -4.42 -11.42
CA MET A 216 2.03 -3.66 -12.29
C MET A 216 1.64 -4.44 -13.54
N ILE A 217 2.60 -5.06 -14.23
CA ILE A 217 2.33 -5.87 -15.43
C ILE A 217 1.37 -7.02 -15.08
N VAL A 218 1.61 -7.74 -13.98
CA VAL A 218 0.76 -8.86 -13.57
C VAL A 218 -0.65 -8.39 -13.25
N ILE A 219 -0.79 -7.31 -12.47
CA ILE A 219 -2.10 -6.73 -12.11
C ILE A 219 -2.87 -6.31 -13.37
N PHE A 220 -2.24 -5.56 -14.28
CA PHE A 220 -2.90 -5.13 -15.52
C PHE A 220 -3.26 -6.29 -16.43
N PHE A 221 -2.39 -7.30 -16.55
CA PHE A 221 -2.68 -8.49 -17.35
C PHE A 221 -3.88 -9.26 -16.79
N CYS A 222 -3.85 -9.62 -15.50
CA CYS A 222 -4.93 -10.38 -14.87
C CYS A 222 -6.27 -9.64 -14.95
N TYR A 223 -6.28 -8.34 -14.67
CA TYR A 223 -7.51 -7.55 -14.73
C TYR A 223 -7.98 -7.26 -16.16
N GLY A 224 -7.07 -7.14 -17.13
CA GLY A 224 -7.42 -7.07 -18.55
C GLY A 224 -8.15 -8.33 -19.01
N GLN A 225 -7.63 -9.50 -18.66
CA GLN A 225 -8.27 -10.80 -18.96
C GLN A 225 -9.60 -10.97 -18.23
N LEU A 226 -9.68 -10.53 -16.97
CA LEU A 226 -10.91 -10.56 -16.19
C LEU A 226 -12.01 -9.73 -16.87
N VAL A 227 -11.72 -8.48 -17.23
CA VAL A 227 -12.71 -7.62 -17.90
C VAL A 227 -13.11 -8.18 -19.25
N PHE A 228 -12.16 -8.71 -20.03
CA PHE A 228 -12.46 -9.34 -21.31
C PHE A 228 -13.44 -10.52 -21.15
N THR A 229 -13.13 -11.45 -20.25
CA THR A 229 -13.94 -12.66 -20.03
C THR A 229 -15.34 -12.33 -19.53
N VAL A 230 -15.46 -11.41 -18.58
CA VAL A 230 -16.76 -11.07 -18.00
C VAL A 230 -17.62 -10.28 -19.00
N LYS A 231 -17.02 -9.44 -19.84
CA LYS A 231 -17.73 -8.77 -20.95
C LYS A 231 -18.22 -9.77 -22.00
N GLU A 232 -17.42 -10.77 -22.34
CA GLU A 232 -17.81 -11.82 -23.29
C GLU A 232 -18.98 -12.65 -22.73
N ALA A 233 -18.91 -13.08 -21.46
CA ALA A 233 -20.00 -13.80 -20.80
C ALA A 233 -21.29 -12.96 -20.72
N ALA A 234 -21.18 -11.66 -20.42
CA ALA A 234 -22.31 -10.73 -20.43
C ALA A 234 -22.89 -10.55 -21.85
N ALA A 235 -22.06 -10.56 -22.89
CA ALA A 235 -22.53 -10.49 -24.27
C ALA A 235 -23.27 -11.76 -24.71
N GLN A 236 -22.84 -12.93 -24.24
CA GLN A 236 -23.52 -14.22 -24.50
C GLN A 236 -24.84 -14.36 -23.72
N GLN A 237 -24.92 -13.80 -22.51
CA GLN A 237 -26.10 -13.88 -21.64
C GLN A 237 -26.75 -12.51 -21.44
N GLN A 238 -27.16 -11.84 -22.53
CA GLN A 238 -27.76 -10.51 -22.48
C GLN A 238 -29.06 -10.45 -21.66
N GLU A 239 -29.84 -11.54 -21.64
CA GLU A 239 -31.11 -11.60 -20.92
C GLU A 239 -30.94 -11.78 -19.40
N SER A 240 -29.75 -12.19 -18.93
CA SER A 240 -29.50 -12.42 -17.51
C SER A 240 -29.12 -11.12 -16.79
N ALA A 241 -30.11 -10.51 -16.14
CA ALA A 241 -29.90 -9.30 -15.33
C ALA A 241 -28.88 -9.51 -14.18
N THR A 242 -28.78 -10.73 -13.65
CA THR A 242 -27.80 -11.09 -12.61
C THR A 242 -26.38 -11.14 -13.17
N THR A 243 -26.18 -11.70 -14.37
CA THR A 243 -24.87 -11.75 -15.05
C THR A 243 -24.39 -10.34 -15.40
N GLN A 244 -25.27 -9.46 -15.92
CA GLN A 244 -24.95 -8.06 -16.20
C GLN A 244 -24.57 -7.26 -14.95
N LYS A 245 -25.29 -7.50 -13.84
CA LYS A 245 -24.99 -6.84 -12.56
C LYS A 245 -23.65 -7.30 -11.99
N ALA A 246 -23.34 -8.59 -12.09
CA ALA A 246 -22.06 -9.15 -11.65
C ALA A 246 -20.90 -8.56 -12.46
N GLU A 247 -21.02 -8.41 -13.79
CA GLU A 247 -20.04 -7.72 -14.63
C GLU A 247 -19.75 -6.32 -14.12
N LYS A 248 -20.80 -5.52 -13.93
CA LYS A 248 -20.65 -4.13 -13.52
C LYS A 248 -20.03 -3.99 -12.13
N GLU A 249 -20.38 -4.86 -11.17
CA GLU A 249 -19.79 -4.84 -9.83
C GLU A 249 -18.31 -5.24 -9.84
N VAL A 250 -17.93 -6.27 -10.63
CA VAL A 250 -16.55 -6.72 -10.77
C VAL A 250 -15.69 -5.67 -11.47
N THR A 251 -16.12 -5.18 -12.64
CA THR A 251 -15.41 -4.14 -13.40
C THR A 251 -15.21 -2.88 -12.56
N ARG A 252 -16.23 -2.46 -11.79
CA ARG A 252 -16.11 -1.31 -10.88
C ARG A 252 -15.08 -1.55 -9.77
N MET A 253 -15.05 -2.74 -9.18
CA MET A 253 -14.08 -3.10 -8.14
C MET A 253 -12.65 -3.03 -8.65
N VAL A 254 -12.39 -3.62 -9.80
CA VAL A 254 -11.09 -3.61 -10.46
C VAL A 254 -10.61 -2.18 -10.71
N ILE A 255 -11.47 -1.35 -11.31
CA ILE A 255 -11.13 0.04 -11.65
C ILE A 255 -10.79 0.83 -10.39
N ILE A 256 -11.61 0.74 -9.34
CA ILE A 256 -11.37 1.48 -8.09
C ILE A 256 -10.06 1.07 -7.44
N MET A 257 -9.77 -0.23 -7.38
CA MET A 257 -8.56 -0.75 -6.74
C MET A 257 -7.29 -0.37 -7.48
N VAL A 258 -7.29 -0.51 -8.81
CA VAL A 258 -6.14 -0.12 -9.65
C VAL A 258 -5.92 1.40 -9.59
N ILE A 259 -6.98 2.20 -9.72
CA ILE A 259 -6.88 3.66 -9.65
C ILE A 259 -6.37 4.11 -8.28
N ALA A 260 -6.88 3.54 -7.19
CA ALA A 260 -6.43 3.89 -5.85
C ALA A 260 -4.93 3.62 -5.65
N PHE A 261 -4.45 2.46 -6.12
CA PHE A 261 -3.03 2.13 -6.07
C PHE A 261 -2.19 3.09 -6.91
N LEU A 262 -2.59 3.35 -8.17
CA LEU A 262 -1.85 4.23 -9.07
C LEU A 262 -1.79 5.66 -8.52
N ILE A 263 -2.92 6.19 -8.03
CA ILE A 263 -2.99 7.54 -7.44
C ILE A 263 -2.04 7.64 -6.25
N CYS A 264 -1.96 6.60 -5.42
CA CYS A 264 -1.14 6.63 -4.22
C CYS A 264 0.35 6.51 -4.51
N TRP A 265 0.75 5.55 -5.35
CA TRP A 265 2.15 5.15 -5.47
C TRP A 265 2.85 5.69 -6.71
N VAL A 266 2.14 5.95 -7.82
CA VAL A 266 2.78 6.48 -9.03
C VAL A 266 3.39 7.86 -8.80
N PRO A 267 2.77 8.81 -8.06
CA PRO A 267 3.43 10.07 -7.76
C PRO A 267 4.76 9.89 -7.01
N TYR A 268 4.79 9.01 -6.00
CA TYR A 268 6.00 8.71 -5.24
C TYR A 268 7.06 8.03 -6.12
N ALA A 269 6.69 6.95 -6.80
CA ALA A 269 7.58 6.21 -7.68
C ALA A 269 8.16 7.11 -8.80
N SER A 270 7.33 7.99 -9.38
CA SER A 270 7.78 8.92 -10.43
C SER A 270 8.80 9.93 -9.90
N VAL A 271 8.56 10.50 -8.72
CA VAL A 271 9.50 11.44 -8.10
C VAL A 271 10.78 10.74 -7.66
N ALA A 272 10.69 9.55 -7.08
CA ALA A 272 11.85 8.75 -6.68
C ALA A 272 12.70 8.38 -7.90
N PHE A 273 12.08 7.93 -8.98
CA PHE A 273 12.77 7.62 -10.23
C PHE A 273 13.37 8.85 -10.90
N TYR A 274 12.67 9.98 -10.85
CA TYR A 274 13.19 11.24 -11.36
C TYR A 274 14.46 11.66 -10.60
N ILE A 275 14.43 11.62 -9.27
CA ILE A 275 15.60 11.95 -8.44
C ILE A 275 16.75 10.97 -8.72
N PHE A 276 16.45 9.67 -8.82
CA PHE A 276 17.44 8.64 -9.15
C PHE A 276 18.14 8.88 -10.50
N THR A 277 17.39 9.29 -11.53
CA THR A 277 17.93 9.55 -12.87
C THR A 277 18.56 10.93 -13.02
N HIS A 278 18.28 11.85 -12.09
CA HIS A 278 18.75 13.24 -12.12
C HIS A 278 19.41 13.62 -10.78
N GLN A 279 20.26 12.75 -10.25
CA GLN A 279 20.96 12.97 -8.97
C GLN A 279 21.79 14.26 -9.01
N GLY A 280 21.76 15.02 -7.91
CA GLY A 280 22.45 16.31 -7.81
C GLY A 280 21.82 17.45 -8.62
N SER A 281 20.72 17.21 -9.34
CA SER A 281 19.94 18.29 -9.96
C SER A 281 19.25 19.18 -8.91
N ASN A 282 18.67 20.29 -9.35
CA ASN A 282 18.03 21.24 -8.44
C ASN A 282 16.57 20.87 -8.17
N PHE A 283 16.33 20.19 -7.05
CA PHE A 283 15.01 19.91 -6.51
C PHE A 283 14.96 20.34 -5.04
N GLY A 284 13.82 20.90 -4.63
CA GLY A 284 13.61 21.36 -3.26
C GLY A 284 12.99 20.30 -2.34
N PRO A 285 12.87 20.60 -1.03
CA PRO A 285 12.34 19.66 -0.02
C PRO A 285 10.88 19.28 -0.26
N ILE A 286 10.05 20.19 -0.79
CA ILE A 286 8.62 19.94 -1.01
C ILE A 286 8.39 18.88 -2.11
N PHE A 287 9.32 18.76 -3.06
CA PHE A 287 9.20 17.89 -4.23
C PHE A 287 8.95 16.42 -3.87
N MET A 288 9.68 15.90 -2.87
CA MET A 288 9.45 14.55 -2.35
C MET A 288 8.47 14.51 -1.17
N THR A 289 8.36 15.59 -0.39
CA THR A 289 7.48 15.61 0.79
C THR A 289 6.03 15.34 0.43
N LEU A 290 5.50 15.99 -0.62
CA LEU A 290 4.11 15.83 -1.02
C LEU A 290 3.74 14.38 -1.39
N PRO A 291 4.42 13.72 -2.36
CA PRO A 291 4.09 12.35 -2.69
C PRO A 291 4.44 11.35 -1.57
N ALA A 292 5.51 11.56 -0.80
CA ALA A 292 5.89 10.68 0.31
C ALA A 292 4.82 10.65 1.40
N PHE A 293 4.32 11.81 1.83
CA PHE A 293 3.26 11.87 2.83
C PHE A 293 1.91 11.45 2.24
N PHE A 294 1.62 11.78 0.98
CA PHE A 294 0.40 11.33 0.32
C PHE A 294 0.32 9.80 0.24
N ALA A 295 1.44 9.12 -0.04
CA ALA A 295 1.51 7.66 -0.09
C ALA A 295 1.11 7.00 1.24
N LYS A 296 1.40 7.66 2.38
CA LYS A 296 1.03 7.18 3.72
C LYS A 296 -0.49 7.12 3.94
N SER A 297 -1.31 7.81 3.14
CA SER A 297 -2.78 7.69 3.18
C SER A 297 -3.30 6.30 2.78
N SER A 298 -2.44 5.45 2.18
CA SER A 298 -2.74 4.05 1.86
C SER A 298 -3.26 3.24 3.03
N SER A 299 -2.78 3.52 4.24
CA SER A 299 -3.24 2.83 5.45
C SER A 299 -4.72 3.08 5.79
N ILE A 300 -5.38 4.06 5.15
CA ILE A 300 -6.78 4.39 5.38
C ILE A 300 -7.63 3.99 4.19
N TYR A 301 -7.27 4.47 2.98
CA TYR A 301 -8.17 4.29 1.84
C TYR A 301 -8.30 2.80 1.45
N ASN A 302 -7.26 1.99 1.71
CA ASN A 302 -7.28 0.56 1.44
C ASN A 302 -8.47 -0.11 2.17
N PRO A 303 -8.52 -0.15 3.52
CA PRO A 303 -9.68 -0.67 4.24
C PRO A 303 -11.01 -0.04 3.82
N VAL A 304 -11.04 1.29 3.59
CA VAL A 304 -12.28 1.98 3.20
C VAL A 304 -12.83 1.43 1.89
N ILE A 305 -11.99 1.23 0.88
CA ILE A 305 -12.39 0.61 -0.38
C ILE A 305 -12.97 -0.78 -0.10
N TYR A 306 -12.26 -1.62 0.65
CA TYR A 306 -12.73 -2.98 0.87
C TYR A 306 -14.02 -3.08 1.68
N ILE A 307 -14.18 -2.25 2.72
CA ILE A 307 -15.40 -2.17 3.54
C ILE A 307 -16.59 -1.70 2.69
N MET A 308 -16.39 -0.64 1.89
CA MET A 308 -17.47 -0.07 1.07
C MET A 308 -17.86 -0.98 -0.09
N MET A 309 -16.91 -1.74 -0.62
CA MET A 309 -17.13 -2.63 -1.76
C MET A 309 -17.64 -4.02 -1.37
N ASN A 310 -17.35 -4.51 -0.16
CA ASN A 310 -17.76 -5.82 0.31
C ASN A 310 -19.02 -5.73 1.20
N LYS A 311 -20.20 -5.96 0.60
CA LYS A 311 -21.49 -5.96 1.31
C LYS A 311 -21.53 -6.94 2.49
N GLN A 312 -20.96 -8.13 2.33
CA GLN A 312 -20.90 -9.14 3.40
C GLN A 312 -20.08 -8.62 4.58
N PHE A 313 -18.91 -8.03 4.30
CA PHE A 313 -18.06 -7.43 5.32
C PHE A 313 -18.76 -6.30 6.05
N ARG A 314 -19.38 -5.37 5.30
CA ARG A 314 -20.10 -4.21 5.85
C ARG A 314 -21.21 -4.62 6.82
N ASN A 315 -22.00 -5.64 6.47
CA ASN A 315 -23.09 -6.12 7.32
C ASN A 315 -22.55 -6.76 8.62
N CYS A 316 -21.51 -7.59 8.52
CA CYS A 316 -20.83 -8.15 9.70
C CYS A 316 -20.22 -7.06 10.60
N MET A 317 -19.61 -6.04 10.01
CA MET A 317 -19.02 -4.91 10.73
C MET A 317 -20.09 -4.11 11.49
N LEU A 318 -21.24 -3.83 10.86
CA LEU A 318 -22.37 -3.17 11.51
C LEU A 318 -22.93 -4.00 12.67
N THR A 319 -23.06 -5.32 12.48
CA THR A 319 -23.50 -6.22 13.55
C THR A 319 -22.56 -6.18 14.75
N THR A 320 -21.24 -6.12 14.50
CA THR A 320 -20.25 -5.96 15.57
C THR A 320 -20.35 -4.60 16.26
N LEU A 321 -20.47 -3.51 15.51
CA LEU A 321 -20.58 -2.15 16.05
C LEU A 321 -21.88 -1.93 16.84
N CYS A 322 -22.96 -2.62 16.47
CA CYS A 322 -24.25 -2.56 17.13
C CYS A 322 -24.46 -3.69 18.16
N CYS A 323 -23.37 -4.28 18.68
CA CYS A 323 -23.38 -5.28 19.75
C CYS A 323 -24.34 -6.48 19.48
N GLY A 324 -24.35 -6.99 18.24
CA GLY A 324 -25.14 -8.15 17.83
C GLY A 324 -26.46 -7.82 17.13
N LYS A 325 -26.82 -6.54 16.97
CA LYS A 325 -28.01 -6.11 16.21
C LYS A 325 -27.59 -5.69 14.80
N ASN A 326 -28.28 -6.14 13.76
CA ASN A 326 -28.01 -5.69 12.39
C ASN A 326 -29.10 -4.69 11.94
N PRO A 327 -28.84 -3.37 12.00
CA PRO A 327 -29.84 -2.34 11.70
C PRO A 327 -30.26 -2.28 10.23
N LEU A 328 -29.51 -2.91 9.32
CA LEU A 328 -29.82 -2.96 7.89
C LEU A 328 -30.66 -4.19 7.48
N GLY A 329 -30.99 -5.08 8.42
CA GLY A 329 -31.66 -6.34 8.14
C GLY A 329 -30.72 -7.45 7.66
N ASP A 330 -31.12 -8.70 7.89
CA ASP A 330 -30.41 -9.89 7.43
C ASP A 330 -30.80 -10.18 5.97
N ASP A 331 -30.10 -9.55 5.01
CA ASP A 331 -30.17 -10.02 3.63
C ASP A 331 -29.49 -11.39 3.53
N GLU A 332 -30.29 -12.46 3.63
CA GLU A 332 -29.96 -13.86 3.32
C GLU A 332 -29.32 -14.05 1.93
N ALA A 333 -29.30 -13.01 1.08
CA ALA A 333 -28.62 -12.99 -0.21
C ALA A 333 -27.08 -12.87 -0.12
N SER A 334 -26.52 -12.60 1.06
CA SER A 334 -25.08 -12.30 1.20
C SER A 334 -24.16 -13.52 1.18
N THR A 335 -24.66 -14.73 1.49
CA THR A 335 -23.94 -16.00 1.21
C THR A 335 -23.94 -16.38 -0.27
N THR A 336 -24.90 -15.88 -1.05
CA THR A 336 -25.07 -16.14 -2.49
C THR A 336 -24.32 -15.14 -3.37
N ALA A 337 -23.79 -14.03 -2.83
CA ALA A 337 -22.99 -13.08 -3.60
C ALA A 337 -21.49 -13.42 -3.62
N SER A 338 -20.96 -14.08 -2.57
CA SER A 338 -19.57 -14.58 -2.55
C SER A 338 -19.46 -16.02 -3.08
N LYS A 339 -20.57 -16.77 -3.13
CA LYS A 339 -20.67 -17.90 -4.05
C LYS A 339 -21.06 -17.29 -5.38
N THR A 340 -20.12 -17.12 -6.29
CA THR A 340 -20.48 -17.13 -7.70
C THR A 340 -21.08 -18.52 -7.96
N GLU A 341 -22.37 -18.68 -7.71
CA GLU A 341 -23.13 -19.81 -8.22
C GLU A 341 -23.05 -19.66 -9.73
N THR A 342 -22.09 -20.38 -10.28
CA THR A 342 -22.10 -20.78 -11.68
C THR A 342 -23.49 -21.31 -11.97
N SER A 343 -24.27 -20.57 -12.75
CA SER A 343 -25.21 -21.25 -13.65
C SER A 343 -24.40 -22.33 -14.35
N GLN A 344 -24.77 -23.59 -14.08
CA GLN A 344 -24.17 -24.74 -14.71
C GLN A 344 -24.37 -24.61 -16.21
N VAL A 345 -23.32 -24.29 -16.95
CA VAL A 345 -23.25 -24.62 -18.37
C VAL A 345 -22.63 -26.00 -18.42
N ALA A 346 -23.47 -27.01 -18.66
CA ALA A 346 -23.01 -28.33 -19.03
C ALA A 346 -22.23 -28.19 -20.36
N PRO A 347 -21.01 -28.74 -20.46
CA PRO A 347 -20.34 -28.82 -21.75
C PRO A 347 -21.08 -29.83 -22.64
N ALA A 348 -21.31 -29.44 -23.89
CA ALA A 348 -21.60 -30.37 -24.98
C ALA A 348 -20.31 -31.07 -25.41
#